data_AF-A0A2R6ALD5-F1
#
_entry.id   AF-A0A2R6ALD5-F1
#
_cell.length_a   1.000
_cell.length_b   1.000
_cell.length_c   1.000
_cell.angle_alpha   90.00
_cell.angle_beta   90.00
_cell.angle_gamma   90.00
#
_symmetry.space_group_name_H-M   'P 1'
#
loop_
_entity.id
_entity.type
_entity.pdbx_description
1 polymer ?
#
loop_
_entity_poly.entity_id
_entity_poly.type
_entity_poly.pdbx_seq_one_letter_code
_entity_poly.pdbx_strand_id
1 'polypeptide(L)'
;VGRWLDKAILEIGHECTKYAVFLLHARTDTRWFHDYVVPHACEVYAVRGRVQFISPSEEGGPMRNPFPSLIVVFDEDLRGPPTLRSFPF
;
A
#
# COMPACT_ATOMS: atom_id res chain seq x y z
N VAL A 1 -2.09 8.80 5.64
CA VAL A 1 -2.28 7.41 5.18
C VAL A 1 -3.68 6.90 5.51
N GLY A 2 -4.06 6.79 6.79
CA GLY A 2 -5.38 6.27 7.20
C GLY A 2 -6.59 6.78 6.41
N ARG A 3 -6.78 8.11 6.26
CA ARG A 3 -7.91 8.68 5.47
C ARG A 3 -8.01 8.17 4.02
N TRP A 4 -6.87 7.89 3.37
CA TRP A 4 -6.87 7.39 2.00
C TRP A 4 -7.20 5.90 1.93
N LEU A 5 -6.78 5.12 2.94
CA LEU A 5 -7.15 3.72 3.07
C LEU A 5 -8.63 3.56 3.40
N ASP A 6 -9.13 4.35 4.34
CA ASP A 6 -10.54 4.44 4.70
C ASP A 6 -11.41 4.73 3.46
N LYS A 7 -11.02 5.74 2.68
CA LYS A 7 -11.68 6.02 1.40
C LYS A 7 -11.68 4.79 0.48
N ALA A 8 -10.54 4.16 0.24
CA ALA A 8 -10.48 3.01 -0.66
C ALA A 8 -11.36 1.85 -0.20
N ILE A 9 -11.38 1.55 1.10
CA ILE A 9 -12.23 0.51 1.67
C ILE A 9 -13.72 0.85 1.47
N LEU A 10 -14.11 2.10 1.67
CA LEU A 10 -15.49 2.56 1.43
C LEU A 10 -15.88 2.47 -0.05
N GLU A 11 -15.00 2.90 -0.96
CA GLU A 11 -15.26 2.86 -2.41
C GLU A 11 -15.39 1.43 -2.92
N ILE A 12 -14.61 0.49 -2.38
CA ILE A 12 -14.76 -0.95 -2.64
C ILE A 12 -16.07 -1.46 -2.04
N GLY A 13 -16.38 -1.08 -0.79
CA GLY A 13 -17.62 -1.49 -0.12
C GLY A 13 -18.90 -0.96 -0.78
N HIS A 14 -18.82 0.14 -1.53
CA HIS A 14 -19.90 0.72 -2.33
C HIS A 14 -19.91 0.25 -3.79
N GLU A 15 -19.11 -0.78 -4.14
CA GLU A 15 -19.01 -1.31 -5.51
C GLU A 15 -18.60 -0.27 -6.56
N CYS A 16 -17.97 0.83 -6.14
CA CYS A 16 -17.49 1.88 -7.04
C CYS A 16 -16.17 1.50 -7.71
N THR A 17 -15.40 0.59 -7.10
CA THR A 17 -14.22 -0.05 -7.68
C THR A 17 -14.05 -1.45 -7.10
N LYS A 18 -13.49 -2.36 -7.90
CA LYS A 18 -13.17 -3.73 -7.43
C LYS A 18 -11.85 -3.81 -6.67
N TYR A 19 -10.89 -2.95 -7.03
CA TYR A 19 -9.52 -3.02 -6.52
C TYR A 19 -8.99 -1.64 -6.14
N ALA A 20 -8.14 -1.60 -5.12
CA ALA A 20 -7.32 -0.44 -4.80
C ALA A 20 -5.90 -0.89 -4.42
N VAL A 21 -4.89 -0.25 -5.01
CA VAL A 21 -3.48 -0.61 -4.80
C VAL A 21 -2.72 0.61 -4.29
N PHE A 22 -1.95 0.43 -3.22
CA PHE A 22 -1.20 1.50 -2.56
C PHE A 22 0.28 1.17 -2.44
N LEU A 23 1.14 2.14 -2.75
CA LEU A 23 2.54 2.16 -2.33
C LEU A 23 2.63 2.90 -0.99
N LEU A 24 2.95 2.17 0.08
CA LEU A 24 3.03 2.71 1.44
C LEU A 24 4.42 2.50 2.04
N HIS A 25 4.77 3.31 3.03
CA HIS A 25 5.88 3.00 3.91
C HIS A 25 5.61 1.72 4.73
N ALA A 26 6.62 0.86 4.89
CA ALA A 26 6.54 -0.36 5.71
C ALA A 26 6.63 -0.03 7.21
N ARG A 27 5.62 0.69 7.72
CA ARG A 27 5.49 1.05 9.14
C ARG A 27 4.39 0.22 9.78
N THR A 28 4.68 -1.05 9.99
CA THR A 28 3.74 -2.04 10.52
C THR A 28 3.38 -1.79 11.99
N ASP A 29 4.07 -0.85 12.66
CA ASP A 29 3.83 -0.39 14.03
C ASP A 29 2.70 0.65 14.14
N THR A 30 2.22 1.18 13.02
CA THR A 30 1.33 2.35 13.04
C THR A 30 -0.14 1.98 13.16
N ARG A 31 -0.93 2.89 13.75
CA ARG A 31 -2.38 2.74 13.88
C ARG A 31 -3.07 2.44 12.55
N TRP A 32 -2.72 3.15 11.47
CA TRP A 32 -3.38 2.92 10.18
C TRP A 32 -3.06 1.54 9.59
N PHE A 33 -1.92 0.94 9.94
CA PHE A 33 -1.59 -0.41 9.48
C PHE A 33 -2.52 -1.43 10.15
N HIS A 34 -2.69 -1.31 11.47
CA HIS A 34 -3.56 -2.19 12.24
C HIS A 34 -5.06 -1.94 12.03
N ASP A 35 -5.47 -0.69 11.84
CA ASP A 35 -6.89 -0.33 11.68
C ASP A 35 -7.40 -0.61 10.25
N TYR A 36 -6.53 -0.55 9.23
CA TYR A 36 -6.96 -0.65 7.83
C TYR A 36 -6.30 -1.77 7.03
N VAL A 37 -4.98 -1.96 7.13
CA VAL A 37 -4.28 -2.96 6.30
C VAL A 37 -4.52 -4.37 6.82
N VAL A 38 -4.25 -4.63 8.10
CA VAL A 38 -4.41 -5.96 8.71
C VAL A 38 -5.84 -6.53 8.57
N PRO A 39 -6.93 -5.75 8.76
CA PRO A 39 -8.28 -6.30 8.66
C PRO A 39 -8.88 -6.33 7.24
N HIS A 40 -8.39 -5.51 6.30
CA HIS A 40 -9.09 -5.30 5.02
C HIS A 40 -8.25 -5.54 3.77
N ALA A 41 -6.91 -5.57 3.85
CA ALA A 41 -6.10 -5.86 2.68
C ALA A 41 -6.12 -7.36 2.35
N CYS A 42 -6.10 -7.71 1.07
CA CYS A 42 -5.99 -9.10 0.62
C CYS A 42 -4.52 -9.55 0.53
N GLU A 43 -3.65 -8.65 0.07
CA GLU A 43 -2.25 -8.95 -0.17
C GLU A 43 -1.36 -7.77 0.23
N VAL A 44 -0.22 -8.10 0.85
CA VAL A 44 0.83 -7.15 1.17
C VAL A 44 2.13 -7.67 0.57
N TYR A 45 2.78 -6.87 -0.26
CA TYR A 45 4.06 -7.20 -0.85
C TYR A 45 5.17 -6.36 -0.23
N ALA A 46 6.15 -7.01 0.38
CA ALA A 46 7.35 -6.32 0.83
C ALA A 46 8.24 -5.97 -0.37
N VAL A 47 8.53 -4.69 -0.57
CA VAL A 47 9.40 -4.24 -1.65
C VAL A 47 10.85 -4.37 -1.21
N ARG A 48 11.63 -5.19 -1.93
CA ARG A 48 13.07 -5.31 -1.71
C ARG A 48 13.77 -4.01 -2.10
N GLY A 49 14.51 -3.41 -1.16
CA GLY A 49 15.28 -2.19 -1.39
C GLY A 49 14.52 -0.91 -1.07
N ARG A 50 14.86 0.17 -1.79
CA ARG A 50 14.24 1.50 -1.64
C ARG A 50 13.73 1.99 -2.99
N VAL A 51 12.45 2.30 -3.06
CA VAL A 51 11.84 2.93 -4.24
C VAL A 51 12.51 4.28 -4.47
N GLN A 52 12.88 4.54 -5.72
CA GLN A 52 13.41 5.83 -6.16
C GLN A 52 12.30 6.61 -6.84
N PHE A 53 12.08 7.85 -6.40
CA PHE A 53 11.18 8.77 -7.05
C PHE A 53 11.99 9.72 -7.93
N ILE A 54 11.49 9.95 -9.15
CA ILE A 54 12.04 10.92 -10.08
C ILE A 54 11.09 12.11 -10.13
N SER A 55 11.60 13.31 -9.86
CA SER A 55 10.84 14.54 -10.10
C SER A 55 11.15 15.03 -11.52
N PRO A 56 10.13 15.32 -12.36
CA PRO A 56 10.35 15.89 -13.68
C PRO A 56 11.01 17.27 -13.64
N SER A 57 10.97 17.96 -12.50
CA SER A 57 11.30 19.38 -12.36
C SER A 57 12.44 19.68 -11.38
N GLU A 58 13.05 18.68 -10.73
CA GLU A 58 14.15 18.92 -9.79
C GLU A 58 15.53 18.69 -10.41
N GLU A 59 16.37 19.73 -10.36
CA GLU A 59 17.82 19.61 -10.49
C GLU A 59 18.36 18.87 -9.24
N GLY A 60 18.52 17.55 -9.33
CA GLY A 60 18.97 16.75 -8.16
C GLY A 60 19.04 15.24 -8.35
N GLY A 61 18.49 14.70 -9.44
CA GLY A 61 18.51 13.26 -9.71
C GLY A 61 17.51 12.45 -8.88
N PRO A 62 17.45 11.12 -9.07
CA PRO A 62 16.46 10.26 -8.41
C PRO A 62 16.62 10.26 -6.88
N MET A 63 15.53 10.56 -6.17
CA MET A 63 15.52 10.58 -4.71
C MET A 63 15.04 9.23 -4.16
N ARG A 64 15.90 8.54 -3.40
CA ARG A 64 15.53 7.29 -2.72
C ARG A 64 14.57 7.59 -1.58
N ASN A 65 13.48 6.84 -1.49
CA ASN A 65 12.63 6.82 -0.31
C ASN A 65 13.50 6.44 0.91
N PRO A 66 13.55 7.28 1.97
CA PRO A 66 14.30 6.92 3.17
C PRO A 66 13.68 5.70 3.88
N PHE A 67 12.39 5.43 3.66
CA PHE A 67 11.66 4.35 4.32
C PHE A 67 11.57 3.08 3.46
N PRO A 68 11.50 1.89 4.07
CA PRO A 68 11.07 0.68 3.39
C PRO A 68 9.65 0.85 2.84
N SER A 69 9.31 0.10 1.79
CA SER A 69 8.01 0.19 1.13
C SER A 69 7.24 -1.13 1.14
N LEU A 70 5.93 -1.04 1.19
CA LEU A 70 4.97 -2.10 0.94
C LEU A 70 4.09 -1.73 -0.25
N ILE A 71 3.71 -2.72 -1.05
CA ILE A 71 2.50 -2.63 -1.88
C ILE A 71 1.37 -3.29 -1.12
N VAL A 72 0.25 -2.57 -0.94
CA VAL A 72 -0.94 -3.08 -0.27
C VAL A 72 -2.07 -3.12 -1.28
N VAL A 73 -2.70 -4.29 -1.38
CA VAL A 73 -3.81 -4.54 -2.30
C VAL A 73 -5.08 -4.75 -1.49
N PHE A 74 -6.13 -4.04 -1.87
CA PHE A 74 -7.51 -4.26 -1.44
C PHE A 74 -8.30 -4.77 -2.64
N ASP A 75 -9.11 -5.79 -2.40
CA ASP A 75 -9.88 -6.51 -3.40
C ASP A 75 -11.24 -6.86 -2.80
N GLU A 76 -12.31 -6.58 -3.53
CA GLU A 76 -13.68 -6.88 -3.14
C GLU A 76 -13.90 -8.39 -2.89
N ASP A 77 -13.33 -9.22 -3.78
CA ASP A 77 -13.54 -10.67 -3.85
C ASP A 77 -12.68 -11.44 -2.84
N LEU A 78 -11.62 -10.81 -2.32
CA LEU A 78 -10.66 -11.42 -1.39
C LEU A 78 -10.63 -10.65 -0.08
N ARG A 79 -11.44 -11.09 0.89
CA ARG A 79 -11.47 -10.54 2.26
C ARG A 79 -10.88 -11.53 3.25
N GLY A 80 -10.03 -11.06 4.15
CA GLY A 80 -9.37 -11.88 5.18
C GLY A 80 -8.08 -11.24 5.67
N PRO A 81 -7.36 -11.88 6.62
CA PRO A 81 -6.04 -11.38 7.01
C PRO A 81 -5.11 -11.41 5.78
N PRO A 82 -4.37 -10.32 5.51
CA PRO A 82 -3.58 -10.21 4.30
C PRO A 82 -2.51 -11.29 4.23
N THR A 83 -2.29 -11.81 3.03
CA THR A 83 -1.11 -12.64 2.77
C THR A 83 0.11 -11.76 2.54
N LEU A 84 1.23 -12.08 3.23
CA LEU A 84 2.52 -11.46 2.94
C LEU A 84 3.16 -12.20 1.76
N ARG A 85 3.44 -11.46 0.68
CA ARG A 85 4.02 -12.00 -0.55
C ARG A 85 5.36 -11.32 -0.88
N SER A 86 6.21 -12.05 -1.60
CA SER A 86 7.33 -11.46 -2.32
C SER A 86 6.85 -10.94 -3.66
N PHE A 87 7.32 -9.76 -4.07
CA PHE A 87 7.07 -9.29 -5.42
C PHE A 87 7.87 -10.17 -6.41
N PRO A 88 7.24 -10.70 -7.47
CA PRO A 88 7.96 -11.48 -8.48
C PRO A 88 8.83 -10.52 -9.30
N PHE A 89 10.14 -10.57 -9.05
CA PHE A 89 11.16 -10.07 -9.97
C PHE A 89 12.20 -11.17 -10.19
#